data_AF-A0A1M7V105-F1
#
_entry.id   AF-A0A1M7V105-F1
#
_cell.length_a   1.000
_cell.length_b   1.000
_cell.length_c   1.000
_cell.angle_alpha   90.00
_cell.angle_beta   90.00
_cell.angle_gamma   90.00
#
_symmetry.space_group_name_H-M   'P 1'
#
loop_
_entity.id
_entity.type
_entity.pdbx_description
1 polymer ?
#
loop_
_entity_poly.entity_id
_entity_poly.type
_entity_poly.pdbx_seq_one_letter_code
_entity_poly.pdbx_strand_id
1 'polypeptide(L)'
;TPAISAAHLAQVHALARPDEAVLRDEQRTADYARDALARITLPKGRGVLSAWRQQQWLDQHLIVVTELERGIRQVSLTRLTSRAQQRGERTKHGTVVDFLVVASRFHAQLLTHQLLQQLAPWRVRGRALAPRQGATRTWLPGAPQVDLAGLAVTTGLR
;
A
#
# COMPACT_ATOMS: atom_id res chain seq x y z
N THR A 1 16.12 -5.63 -33.33
CA THR A 1 14.90 -5.43 -32.53
C THR A 1 14.27 -4.12 -32.95
N PRO A 2 13.02 -4.07 -33.43
CA PRO A 2 12.41 -2.78 -33.76
C PRO A 2 12.35 -1.93 -32.49
N ALA A 3 12.82 -0.69 -32.57
CA ALA A 3 12.76 0.25 -31.47
C ALA A 3 11.28 0.59 -31.21
N ILE A 4 10.82 0.40 -29.98
CA ILE A 4 9.47 0.81 -29.59
C ILE A 4 9.42 2.34 -29.62
N SER A 5 8.46 2.91 -30.36
CA SER A 5 8.29 4.37 -30.41
C SER A 5 7.82 4.92 -29.06
N ALA A 6 8.18 6.16 -28.75
CA ALA A 6 7.76 6.82 -27.51
C ALA A 6 6.22 6.87 -27.36
N ALA A 7 5.50 7.08 -28.47
CA ALA A 7 4.03 7.05 -28.49
C ALA A 7 3.47 5.68 -28.11
N HIS A 8 4.06 4.60 -28.64
CA HIS A 8 3.66 3.24 -28.29
C HIS A 8 3.98 2.90 -26.83
N LEU A 9 5.13 3.33 -26.31
CA LEU A 9 5.47 3.19 -24.89
C LEU A 9 4.46 3.90 -23.97
N ALA A 10 4.09 5.14 -24.32
CA ALA A 10 3.11 5.90 -23.56
C ALA A 10 1.74 5.21 -23.56
N GLN A 11 1.33 4.63 -24.68
CA GLN A 11 0.07 3.90 -24.80
C GLN A 11 0.08 2.60 -23.96
N VAL A 12 1.17 1.83 -24.01
CA VAL A 12 1.34 0.63 -23.17
C VAL A 12 1.31 1.01 -21.69
N HIS A 13 2.00 2.08 -21.30
CA HIS A 13 2.00 2.58 -19.92
C HIS A 13 0.60 3.00 -19.47
N ALA A 14 -0.14 3.74 -20.30
CA ALA A 14 -1.51 4.15 -20.02
C ALA A 14 -2.48 2.98 -19.82
N LEU A 15 -2.27 1.87 -20.53
CA LEU A 15 -3.06 0.64 -20.38
C LEU A 15 -2.66 -0.16 -19.13
N ALA A 16 -1.37 -0.12 -18.76
CA ALA A 16 -0.84 -0.89 -17.63
C ALA A 16 -1.10 -0.20 -16.28
N ARG A 17 -1.13 1.13 -16.23
CA ARG A 17 -1.28 1.90 -14.97
C ARG A 17 -2.66 1.68 -14.31
N PRO A 18 -2.81 1.91 -12.99
CA PRO A 18 -4.13 1.93 -12.34
C PRO A 18 -5.08 2.97 -12.99
N ASP A 19 -6.36 2.63 -13.12
CA ASP A 19 -7.36 3.56 -13.66
C ASP A 19 -7.55 4.77 -12.75
N GLU A 20 -8.01 5.88 -13.31
CA GLU A 20 -8.30 7.10 -12.54
C GLU A 20 -9.32 6.89 -11.42
N ALA A 21 -10.26 5.95 -11.60
CA ALA A 21 -11.21 5.59 -10.54
C ALA A 21 -10.49 5.00 -9.32
N VAL A 22 -9.48 4.16 -9.54
CA VAL A 22 -8.65 3.57 -8.49
C VAL A 22 -7.81 4.65 -7.81
N LEU A 23 -7.16 5.51 -8.60
CA LEU A 23 -6.35 6.60 -8.05
C LEU A 23 -7.18 7.56 -7.18
N ARG A 24 -8.42 7.87 -7.61
CA ARG A 24 -9.36 8.68 -6.82
C ARG A 24 -9.79 7.99 -5.53
N ASP A 25 -10.02 6.67 -5.56
CA ASP A 25 -10.38 5.92 -4.35
C ASP A 25 -9.22 5.81 -3.35
N GLU A 26 -8.01 5.62 -3.86
CA GLU A 26 -6.78 5.65 -3.06
C GLU A 26 -6.56 7.02 -2.41
N GLN A 27 -6.76 8.11 -3.15
CA GLN A 27 -6.69 9.46 -2.61
C GLN A 27 -7.75 9.69 -1.53
N ARG A 28 -9.02 9.34 -1.79
CA ARG A 28 -10.11 9.47 -0.82
C ARG A 28 -9.82 8.68 0.46
N THR A 29 -9.27 7.47 0.31
CA THR A 29 -8.87 6.63 1.45
C THR A 29 -7.75 7.30 2.26
N ALA A 30 -6.76 7.91 1.59
CA ALA A 30 -5.68 8.64 2.24
C ALA A 30 -6.19 9.89 2.97
N ASP A 31 -7.07 10.67 2.34
CA ASP A 31 -7.66 11.86 2.95
C ASP A 31 -8.47 11.51 4.20
N TYR A 32 -9.30 10.46 4.10
CA TYR A 32 -10.05 9.95 5.24
C TYR A 32 -9.14 9.48 6.39
N ALA A 33 -8.04 8.78 6.07
CA ALA A 33 -7.08 8.33 7.07
C ALA A 33 -6.36 9.51 7.74
N ARG A 34 -6.02 10.56 6.99
CA ARG A 34 -5.42 11.80 7.53
C ARG A 34 -6.37 12.49 8.52
N ASP A 35 -7.63 12.66 8.12
CA ASP A 35 -8.65 13.25 8.98
C ASP A 35 -8.89 12.40 10.23
N ALA A 36 -8.88 11.07 10.09
CA ALA A 36 -9.04 10.17 11.21
C ALA A 36 -7.90 10.29 12.23
N LEU A 37 -6.64 10.38 11.78
CA LEU A 37 -5.50 10.59 12.67
C LEU A 37 -5.60 11.92 13.43
N ALA A 38 -5.99 13.00 12.75
CA ALA A 38 -6.23 14.30 13.40
C ALA A 38 -7.37 14.26 14.43
N ARG A 39 -8.37 13.40 14.23
CA ARG A 39 -9.48 13.21 15.18
C ARG A 39 -9.07 12.38 16.39
N ILE A 40 -8.20 11.39 16.22
CA ILE A 40 -7.75 10.50 17.31
C ILE A 40 -6.96 11.27 18.36
N THR A 41 -6.24 12.32 17.98
CA THR A 41 -5.48 13.18 18.90
C THR A 41 -6.36 14.12 19.73
N LEU A 42 -7.67 14.19 19.48
CA LEU A 42 -8.57 15.05 20.25
C LEU A 42 -8.72 14.57 21.71
N PRO A 43 -8.77 15.49 22.69
CA PRO A 43 -8.86 15.14 24.10
C PRO A 43 -10.04 14.24 24.43
N LYS A 44 -9.80 13.27 25.33
CA LYS A 44 -10.79 12.31 25.86
C LYS A 44 -11.42 11.41 24.78
N GLY A 45 -10.73 11.19 23.66
CA GLY A 45 -11.19 10.29 22.60
C GLY A 45 -12.45 10.77 21.88
N ARG A 46 -12.78 12.07 21.95
CA ARG A 46 -14.00 12.66 21.37
C ARG A 46 -14.08 12.54 19.85
N GLY A 47 -12.95 12.43 19.16
CA GLY A 47 -12.92 12.23 17.71
C GLY A 47 -13.02 10.76 17.27
N VAL A 48 -13.02 9.81 18.21
CA VAL A 48 -12.96 8.38 17.89
C VAL A 48 -14.36 7.80 17.66
N LEU A 49 -14.65 7.45 16.41
CA LEU A 49 -15.92 6.81 16.04
C LEU A 49 -16.01 5.40 16.63
N SER A 50 -17.21 5.00 17.09
CA SER A 50 -17.48 3.66 17.61
C SER A 50 -17.17 2.57 16.58
N ALA A 51 -17.49 2.80 15.31
CA ALA A 51 -17.18 1.91 14.20
C ALA A 51 -15.68 1.59 14.08
N TRP A 52 -14.79 2.56 14.36
CA TRP A 52 -13.34 2.32 14.30
C TRP A 52 -12.88 1.32 15.37
N ARG A 53 -13.49 1.39 16.56
CA ARG A 53 -13.21 0.43 17.64
C ARG A 53 -13.76 -0.95 17.30
N GLN A 54 -15.01 -1.02 16.83
CA GLN A 54 -15.66 -2.28 16.46
C GLN A 54 -14.90 -3.00 15.33
N GLN A 55 -14.39 -2.24 14.37
CA GLN A 55 -13.61 -2.78 13.26
C GLN A 55 -12.12 -2.93 13.58
N GLN A 56 -11.69 -2.60 14.81
CA GLN A 56 -10.31 -2.70 15.26
C GLN A 56 -9.33 -1.89 14.41
N TRP A 57 -9.77 -0.75 13.88
CA TRP A 57 -8.94 0.12 13.04
C TRP A 57 -7.87 0.86 13.83
N LEU A 58 -8.03 0.95 15.15
CA LEU A 58 -7.07 1.57 16.06
C LEU A 58 -5.99 0.58 16.54
N ASP A 59 -6.16 -0.71 16.27
CA ASP A 59 -5.18 -1.74 16.61
C ASP A 59 -4.00 -1.68 15.64
N GLN A 60 -2.86 -2.24 16.05
CA GLN A 60 -1.68 -2.32 15.19
C GLN A 60 -1.97 -3.04 13.88
N HIS A 61 -1.39 -2.54 12.80
CA HIS A 61 -1.50 -3.11 11.47
C HIS A 61 -0.12 -3.40 10.90
N LEU A 62 -0.05 -4.44 10.07
CA LEU A 62 1.15 -4.86 9.36
C LEU A 62 1.01 -4.47 7.88
N ILE A 63 2.00 -3.74 7.38
CA ILE A 63 2.23 -3.51 5.96
C ILE A 63 3.26 -4.53 5.51
N VAL A 64 3.01 -5.21 4.39
CA VAL A 64 3.92 -6.20 3.82
C VAL A 64 4.11 -5.91 2.35
N VAL A 65 5.37 -5.81 1.92
CA VAL A 65 5.76 -5.83 0.51
C VAL A 65 6.17 -7.25 0.17
N THR A 66 5.46 -7.83 -0.79
CA THR A 66 5.71 -9.19 -1.29
C THR A 66 6.19 -9.10 -2.73
N GLU A 67 7.27 -9.80 -3.04
CA GLU A 67 7.70 -10.07 -4.40
C GLU A 67 6.98 -11.32 -4.91
N LEU A 68 6.22 -11.14 -5.98
CA LEU A 68 5.45 -12.14 -6.70
C LEU A 68 6.29 -12.68 -7.87
N GLU A 69 5.68 -13.51 -8.72
CA GLU A 69 6.33 -13.98 -9.94
C GLU A 69 6.87 -12.83 -10.81
N ARG A 70 7.95 -13.11 -11.55
CA ARG A 70 8.60 -12.17 -12.48
C ARG A 70 9.09 -10.87 -11.83
N GLY A 71 9.36 -10.89 -10.52
CA GLY A 71 9.91 -9.76 -9.77
C GLY A 71 8.92 -8.62 -9.54
N ILE A 72 7.62 -8.84 -9.80
CA ILE A 72 6.57 -7.85 -9.53
C ILE A 72 6.39 -7.75 -8.04
N ARG A 73 6.31 -6.53 -7.52
CA ARG A 73 6.10 -6.30 -6.09
C ARG A 73 4.70 -5.80 -5.82
N GLN A 74 4.18 -6.19 -4.66
CA GLN A 74 2.85 -5.82 -4.18
C GLN A 74 2.93 -5.36 -2.73
N VAL A 75 2.25 -4.26 -2.41
CA VAL A 75 2.01 -3.88 -1.02
C VAL A 75 0.62 -4.32 -0.55
N SER A 76 0.59 -4.95 0.61
CA SER A 76 -0.63 -5.35 1.29
C SER A 76 -0.65 -4.80 2.71
N LEU A 77 -1.85 -4.61 3.26
CA LEU A 77 -2.04 -4.21 4.65
C LEU A 77 -2.99 -5.21 5.30
N THR A 78 -2.69 -5.58 6.53
CA THR A 78 -3.50 -6.49 7.33
C THR A 78 -3.45 -6.06 8.80
N ARG A 79 -4.44 -6.45 9.59
CA ARG A 79 -4.38 -6.26 11.04
C ARG A 79 -3.29 -7.14 11.62
N LEU A 80 -2.51 -6.61 12.56
CA LEU A 80 -1.49 -7.40 13.25
C LEU A 80 -2.18 -8.43 14.16
N THR A 81 -1.84 -9.69 13.93
CA THR A 81 -2.22 -10.83 14.75
C THR A 81 -1.01 -11.76 14.80
N SER A 82 -0.92 -12.67 15.78
CA SER A 82 0.21 -13.60 15.89
C SER A 82 0.43 -14.40 14.60
N ARG A 83 -0.66 -14.77 13.92
CA ARG A 83 -0.61 -15.41 12.59
C ARG A 83 -0.18 -14.46 11.48
N ALA A 84 -0.60 -13.20 11.50
CA ALA A 84 -0.19 -12.22 10.50
C ALA A 84 1.30 -11.88 10.62
N GLN A 85 1.87 -11.89 11.83
CA GLN A 85 3.30 -11.73 12.06
C GLN A 85 4.09 -12.90 11.42
N GLN A 86 3.69 -14.15 11.72
CA GLN A 86 4.27 -15.34 11.08
C GLN A 86 4.07 -15.35 9.54
N ARG A 87 2.97 -14.78 9.03
CA ARG A 87 2.69 -14.67 7.60
C ARG A 87 3.46 -13.52 6.93
N GLY A 88 3.77 -12.46 7.67
CA GLY A 88 4.71 -11.42 7.26
C GLY A 88 6.11 -11.99 7.01
N GLU A 89 6.43 -13.14 7.58
CA GLU A 89 7.66 -13.87 7.26
C GLU A 89 7.48 -14.87 6.11
N ARG A 90 6.24 -15.32 5.84
CA ARG A 90 5.93 -16.37 4.84
C ARG A 90 4.56 -16.14 4.20
N THR A 91 4.53 -15.74 2.92
CA THR A 91 3.28 -15.72 2.14
C THR A 91 3.19 -16.93 1.22
N LYS A 92 1.96 -17.42 0.98
CA LYS A 92 1.70 -18.51 0.00
C LYS A 92 1.85 -18.08 -1.46
N HIS A 93 2.03 -16.78 -1.71
CA HIS A 93 1.90 -16.18 -3.05
C HIS A 93 3.16 -15.40 -3.49
N GLY A 94 4.24 -15.47 -2.71
CA GLY A 94 5.47 -14.75 -2.99
C GLY A 94 6.39 -14.63 -1.77
N THR A 95 7.55 -14.02 -1.97
CA THR A 95 8.57 -13.81 -0.93
C THR A 95 8.37 -12.44 -0.30
N VAL A 96 8.36 -12.36 1.04
CA VAL A 96 8.34 -11.04 1.70
C VAL A 96 9.70 -10.39 1.57
N VAL A 97 9.70 -9.17 1.03
CA VAL A 97 10.93 -8.38 0.83
C VAL A 97 11.04 -7.21 1.80
N ASP A 98 9.92 -6.74 2.35
CA ASP A 98 9.90 -5.73 3.42
C ASP A 98 8.57 -5.81 4.20
N PHE A 99 8.59 -5.42 5.47
CA PHE A 99 7.39 -5.29 6.28
C PHE A 99 7.55 -4.24 7.38
N LEU A 100 6.43 -3.64 7.79
CA LEU A 100 6.40 -2.67 8.88
C LEU A 100 5.12 -2.81 9.69
N VAL A 101 5.26 -2.85 11.01
CA VAL A 101 4.14 -2.69 11.95
C VAL A 101 3.94 -1.21 12.21
N VAL A 102 2.70 -0.75 12.08
CA VAL A 102 2.28 0.63 12.34
C VAL A 102 1.15 0.66 13.37
N ALA A 103 1.00 1.80 14.04
CA ALA A 103 0.12 1.93 15.20
C ALA A 103 -1.37 1.70 14.89
N SER A 104 -1.84 1.97 13.66
CA SER A 104 -3.25 1.81 13.31
C SER A 104 -3.46 1.54 11.82
N ARG A 105 -4.69 1.17 11.45
CA ARG A 105 -5.10 1.04 10.04
C ARG A 105 -4.91 2.33 9.26
N PHE A 106 -5.13 3.48 9.89
CA PHE A 106 -5.01 4.78 9.25
C PHE A 106 -3.55 5.10 8.90
N HIS A 107 -2.61 4.79 9.81
CA HIS A 107 -1.18 4.85 9.52
C HIS A 107 -0.83 3.95 8.33
N ALA A 108 -1.36 2.72 8.30
CA ALA A 108 -1.11 1.78 7.21
C ALA A 108 -1.64 2.30 5.87
N GLN A 109 -2.83 2.89 5.85
CA GLN A 109 -3.45 3.45 4.65
C GLN A 109 -2.65 4.63 4.10
N LEU A 110 -2.24 5.58 4.96
CA LEU A 110 -1.45 6.73 4.54
C LEU A 110 -0.07 6.32 4.04
N LEU A 111 0.63 5.46 4.76
CA LEU A 111 1.97 5.02 4.38
C LEU A 111 1.94 4.23 3.06
N THR A 112 0.94 3.36 2.89
CA THR A 112 0.70 2.66 1.62
C THR A 112 0.46 3.66 0.49
N HIS A 113 -0.36 4.69 0.71
CA HIS A 113 -0.63 5.70 -0.31
C HIS A 113 0.64 6.47 -0.71
N GLN A 114 1.44 6.90 0.26
CA GLN A 114 2.71 7.60 0.01
C GLN A 114 3.70 6.73 -0.76
N LEU A 115 3.84 5.46 -0.38
CA LEU A 115 4.64 4.48 -1.12
C LEU A 115 4.19 4.39 -2.58
N LEU A 116 2.87 4.25 -2.81
CA LEU A 116 2.32 4.14 -4.16
C LEU A 116 2.47 5.43 -4.98
N GLN A 117 2.49 6.61 -4.34
CA GLN A 117 2.78 7.87 -5.02
C GLN A 117 4.24 7.96 -5.47
N GLN A 118 5.19 7.57 -4.61
CA GLN A 118 6.62 7.52 -4.98
C GLN A 118 6.89 6.54 -6.13
N LEU A 119 6.14 5.45 -6.16
CA LEU A 119 6.27 4.41 -7.17
C LEU A 119 5.36 4.62 -8.39
N ALA A 120 4.64 5.75 -8.48
CA ALA A 120 3.61 5.97 -9.50
C ALA A 120 4.04 5.65 -10.95
N PRO A 121 5.26 6.01 -11.41
CA PRO A 121 5.72 5.67 -12.76
C PRO A 121 5.87 4.16 -13.02
N TRP A 122 6.07 3.38 -11.96
CA TRP A 122 6.33 1.93 -12.00
C TRP A 122 5.08 1.10 -11.73
N ARG A 123 3.97 1.75 -11.35
CA ARG A 123 2.75 1.06 -10.97
C ARG A 123 2.08 0.41 -12.16
N VAL A 124 1.65 -0.82 -11.94
CA VAL A 124 0.89 -1.61 -12.91
C VAL A 124 -0.34 -2.21 -12.24
N ARG A 125 -1.34 -2.54 -13.05
CA ARG A 125 -2.56 -3.22 -12.63
C ARG A 125 -2.40 -4.72 -12.82
N GLY A 126 -2.12 -5.44 -11.74
CA GLY A 126 -1.97 -6.88 -11.77
C GLY A 126 -3.28 -7.61 -11.49
N ARG A 127 -4.17 -7.81 -12.49
CA ARG A 127 -5.25 -8.82 -12.34
C ARG A 127 -4.83 -10.20 -12.84
N ALA A 128 -3.89 -10.25 -13.79
CA ALA A 128 -3.25 -11.49 -14.26
C ALA A 128 -2.02 -11.88 -13.42
N LEU A 129 -1.47 -10.94 -12.64
CA LEU A 129 -0.15 -11.06 -12.01
C LEU A 129 -0.19 -10.92 -10.48
N ALA A 130 -1.35 -10.60 -9.90
CA ALA A 130 -1.52 -10.49 -8.45
C ALA A 130 -2.92 -10.95 -8.02
N PRO A 131 -3.08 -11.37 -6.76
CA PRO A 131 -4.39 -11.74 -6.21
C PRO A 131 -5.42 -10.62 -6.41
N ARG A 132 -6.71 -11.00 -6.50
CA ARG A 132 -7.84 -10.07 -6.67
C ARG A 132 -7.83 -8.92 -5.65
N GLN A 133 -7.35 -9.18 -4.43
CA GLN A 133 -7.06 -8.17 -3.43
C GLN A 133 -5.63 -7.63 -3.61
N GLY A 134 -5.50 -6.32 -3.78
CA GLY A 134 -4.20 -5.65 -3.95
C GLY A 134 -3.69 -5.57 -5.38
N ALA A 135 -4.47 -6.02 -6.38
CA ALA A 135 -4.14 -5.94 -7.81
C ALA A 135 -3.77 -4.53 -8.30
N THR A 136 -4.22 -3.49 -7.60
CA THR A 136 -3.90 -2.10 -7.93
C THR A 136 -2.65 -1.58 -7.22
N ARG A 137 -2.15 -2.30 -6.22
CA ARG A 137 -1.05 -1.90 -5.34
C ARG A 137 0.26 -2.59 -5.71
N THR A 138 0.48 -2.74 -7.02
CA THR A 138 1.63 -3.45 -7.58
C THR A 138 2.49 -2.58 -8.47
N TRP A 139 3.78 -2.90 -8.56
CA TRP A 139 4.74 -2.21 -9.40
C TRP A 139 5.78 -3.17 -9.99
N LEU A 140 6.38 -2.75 -11.10
CA LEU A 140 7.34 -3.53 -11.87
C LEU A 140 8.70 -3.65 -11.17
N PRO A 141 9.48 -4.72 -11.48
CA PRO A 141 10.88 -4.78 -11.12
C PRO A 141 11.66 -3.59 -11.74
N GLY A 142 12.68 -3.11 -11.03
CA GLY A 142 13.47 -1.94 -11.42
C GLY A 142 13.01 -0.61 -10.80
N ALA A 143 11.85 -0.61 -10.15
CA ALA A 143 11.42 0.53 -9.34
C ALA A 143 12.43 0.82 -8.22
N PRO A 144 12.58 2.10 -7.81
CA PRO A 144 13.49 2.46 -6.73
C PRO A 144 13.16 1.65 -5.47
N GLN A 145 14.20 1.21 -4.76
CA GLN A 145 14.02 0.57 -3.48
C GLN A 145 13.50 1.60 -2.48
N VAL A 146 12.34 1.32 -1.89
CA VAL A 146 11.75 2.15 -0.84
C VAL A 146 11.85 1.37 0.45
N ASP A 147 12.53 1.96 1.43
CA ASP A 147 12.56 1.49 2.81
C ASP A 147 11.26 1.92 3.50
N LEU A 148 10.40 0.96 3.86
CA LEU A 148 9.14 1.25 4.54
C LEU A 148 9.36 1.97 5.88
N ALA A 149 10.39 1.58 6.64
CA ALA A 149 10.65 2.15 7.94
C ALA A 149 11.14 3.60 7.81
N GLY A 150 12.07 3.85 6.91
CA GLY A 150 12.52 5.20 6.56
C GLY A 150 11.38 6.09 6.06
N LEU A 151 10.50 5.55 5.21
CA LEU A 151 9.32 6.27 4.75
C LEU A 151 8.39 6.62 5.91
N ALA A 152 8.11 5.67 6.82
CA ALA A 152 7.27 5.92 7.98
C ALA A 152 7.83 7.01 8.90
N VAL A 153 9.15 7.03 9.11
CA VAL A 153 9.81 8.07 9.92
C VAL A 153 9.68 9.44 9.26
N THR A 154 9.99 9.54 7.97
CA THR A 154 9.94 10.83 7.25
C THR A 154 8.53 11.42 7.16
N THR A 155 7.50 10.57 7.24
CA THR A 155 6.11 11.00 7.12
C THR A 155 5.37 11.05 8.46
N GLY A 156 6.05 10.75 9.57
CA GLY A 156 5.48 10.79 10.92
C GLY A 156 4.43 9.70 11.17
N LEU A 157 4.56 8.55 10.52
CA LEU A 157 3.57 7.45 10.55
C LEU A 157 4.04 6.18 11.28
N ARG A 158 5.07 6.30 12.12
CA ARG A 158 5.63 5.17 12.89
C ARG A 158 4.75 4.81 14.09
#